data_AF-A0A956IZC2-F1
#
_entry.id   AF-A0A956IZC2-F1
#
_cell.length_a   1.000
_cell.length_b   1.000
_cell.length_c   1.000
_cell.angle_alpha   90.00
_cell.angle_beta   90.00
_cell.angle_gamma   90.00
#
_symmetry.space_group_name_H-M   'P 1'
#
loop_
_entity.id
_entity.type
_entity.pdbx_description
1 polymer ?
#
loop_
_entity_poly.entity_id
_entity_poly.type
_entity_poly.pdbx_seq_one_letter_code
_entity_poly.pdbx_strand_id
1 'polypeptide(L)'
;MTQSVESCATGAPHPQNPDLDLRQEIPWHAYLLLVNPRKVLESLEKIADLGELTRVPNLWQIELGVISMWHRVLFRSDTVGTCKADAVRSNWRARALEWRPLRFPFLLREKAVAPLDFSGLVSSPERIISHLLGAHHDGAQFAYDLELLRLTPGGLERAFEATLTVTQVDSPRSRWLRDLVVYEGYHERLEEALRDALTDGISLPPEQANDPDVAFGAYLRWCAKQPATPQETYAAWRRGELHLWRTTGETV
;
A
#
# COMPACT_ATOMS: atom_id res chain seq x y z
N MET A 1 28.64 -7.16 33.64
CA MET A 1 27.90 -5.88 33.57
C MET A 1 26.72 -6.12 32.64
N THR A 2 25.61 -6.55 33.20
CA THR A 2 24.34 -6.82 32.52
C THR A 2 23.45 -5.61 32.74
N GLN A 3 23.23 -4.80 31.70
CA GLN A 3 22.24 -3.73 31.73
C GLN A 3 20.88 -4.33 31.37
N SER A 4 20.00 -4.39 32.37
CA SER A 4 18.57 -4.62 32.19
C SER A 4 17.97 -3.46 31.41
N VAL A 5 17.31 -3.77 30.30
CA VAL A 5 16.48 -2.81 29.57
C VAL A 5 15.13 -2.76 30.28
N GLU A 6 14.93 -1.74 31.10
CA GLU A 6 13.61 -1.42 31.66
C GLU A 6 12.75 -0.77 30.56
N SER A 7 11.75 -1.54 30.12
CA SER A 7 10.64 -1.07 29.29
C SER A 7 9.79 -0.09 30.10
N CYS A 8 9.94 1.21 29.82
CA CYS A 8 8.97 2.23 30.24
C CYS A 8 7.86 2.34 29.20
N ALA A 9 6.88 1.43 29.26
CA ALA A 9 5.57 1.64 28.66
C ALA A 9 4.71 2.50 29.60
N THR A 10 5.00 3.79 29.67
CA THR A 10 4.05 4.78 30.19
C THR A 10 3.13 5.20 29.05
N GLY A 11 2.03 4.48 28.86
CA GLY A 11 0.95 4.88 27.96
C GLY A 11 0.23 6.09 28.51
N ALA A 12 0.73 7.29 28.21
CA ALA A 12 -0.11 8.47 28.24
C ALA A 12 -1.15 8.31 27.12
N PRO A 13 -2.45 8.52 27.36
CA PRO A 13 -3.44 8.51 26.29
C PRO A 13 -3.02 9.57 25.27
N HIS A 14 -2.72 9.13 24.05
CA HIS A 14 -2.55 10.03 22.91
C HIS A 14 -3.80 10.92 22.83
N PRO A 15 -3.65 12.23 22.52
CA PRO A 15 -4.81 13.09 22.34
C PRO A 15 -5.76 12.41 21.35
N GLN A 16 -6.95 12.06 21.83
CA GLN A 16 -8.00 11.47 21.01
C GLN A 16 -8.16 12.37 19.79
N ASN A 17 -7.93 11.82 18.59
CA ASN A 17 -8.23 12.54 17.37
C ASN A 17 -9.76 12.71 17.36
N PRO A 18 -10.30 13.93 17.59
CA PRO A 18 -11.73 14.12 17.76
C PRO A 18 -12.53 13.73 16.50
N ASP A 19 -11.83 13.56 15.37
CA ASP A 19 -12.40 13.18 14.08
C ASP A 19 -12.46 11.65 13.85
N LEU A 20 -11.89 10.81 14.73
CA LEU A 20 -11.95 9.35 14.66
C LEU A 20 -12.83 8.79 15.78
N ASP A 21 -14.14 8.83 15.59
CA ASP A 21 -15.09 8.13 16.46
C ASP A 21 -15.53 6.81 15.79
N LEU A 22 -15.11 5.66 16.33
CA LEU A 22 -15.58 4.34 15.86
C LEU A 22 -17.10 4.14 16.01
N ARG A 23 -17.76 4.97 16.83
CA ARG A 23 -19.21 4.98 17.02
C ARG A 23 -19.93 5.89 16.04
N GLN A 24 -19.19 6.64 15.21
CA GLN A 24 -19.77 7.47 14.16
C GLN A 24 -20.63 6.62 13.22
N GLU A 25 -21.81 7.13 12.88
CA GLU A 25 -22.61 6.56 11.81
C GLU A 25 -21.85 6.66 10.49
N ILE A 26 -21.65 5.51 9.84
CA ILE A 26 -20.96 5.45 8.56
C ILE A 26 -21.86 6.08 7.50
N PRO A 27 -21.42 7.14 6.80
CA PRO A 27 -22.24 7.73 5.75
C PRO A 27 -22.40 6.74 4.60
N TRP A 28 -23.59 6.71 3.99
CA TRP A 28 -23.93 5.74 2.94
C TRP A 28 -22.97 5.79 1.73
N HIS A 29 -22.43 6.98 1.41
CA HIS A 29 -21.51 7.16 0.29
C HIS A 29 -20.17 6.44 0.50
N ALA A 30 -19.74 6.23 1.75
CA ALA A 30 -18.52 5.50 2.05
C ALA A 30 -18.58 4.06 1.52
N TYR A 31 -19.76 3.43 1.53
CA TYR A 31 -19.95 2.09 0.98
C TYR A 31 -19.85 2.00 -0.54
N LEU A 32 -19.89 3.14 -1.27
CA LEU A 32 -19.69 3.14 -2.72
C LEU A 32 -18.21 2.94 -3.10
N LEU A 33 -17.29 3.41 -2.26
CA LEU A 33 -15.86 3.45 -2.57
C LEU A 33 -15.04 2.55 -1.65
N LEU A 34 -15.48 2.37 -0.40
CA LEU A 34 -14.83 1.55 0.60
C LEU A 34 -15.66 0.28 0.79
N VAL A 35 -15.08 -0.89 0.48
CA VAL A 35 -15.78 -2.18 0.63
C VAL A 35 -16.23 -2.43 2.06
N ASN A 36 -15.43 -2.01 3.03
CA ASN A 36 -15.74 -2.16 4.45
C ASN A 36 -15.27 -0.92 5.22
N PRO A 37 -16.05 0.17 5.20
CA PRO A 37 -15.67 1.44 5.83
C PRO A 37 -15.46 1.32 7.35
N ARG A 38 -16.18 0.41 8.02
CA ARG A 38 -15.94 0.13 9.44
C ARG A 38 -14.55 -0.46 9.67
N LYS A 39 -14.14 -1.40 8.81
CA LYS A 39 -12.78 -1.97 8.89
C LYS A 39 -11.71 -0.92 8.59
N VAL A 40 -11.97 -0.02 7.65
CA VAL A 40 -11.09 1.13 7.37
C VAL A 40 -10.90 1.97 8.63
N LEU A 41 -11.98 2.33 9.34
CA LEU A 41 -11.90 3.07 10.60
C LEU A 41 -11.09 2.33 11.66
N GLU A 42 -11.34 1.03 11.87
CA GLU A 42 -10.55 0.20 12.81
C GLU A 42 -9.05 0.22 12.46
N SER A 43 -8.70 0.17 11.17
CA SER A 43 -7.30 0.24 10.73
C SER A 43 -6.70 1.62 10.97
N LEU A 44 -7.46 2.70 10.74
CA LEU A 44 -7.03 4.07 11.01
C LEU A 44 -6.83 4.33 12.52
N GLU A 45 -7.67 3.77 13.37
CA GLU A 45 -7.50 3.84 14.83
C GLU A 45 -6.20 3.16 15.27
N LYS A 46 -5.92 1.95 14.77
CA LYS A 46 -4.63 1.28 15.02
C LYS A 46 -3.44 2.12 14.59
N ILE A 47 -3.53 2.80 13.45
CA ILE A 47 -2.48 3.69 12.97
C ILE A 47 -2.35 4.92 13.89
N ALA A 48 -3.47 5.44 14.40
CA ALA A 48 -3.47 6.52 15.38
C ALA A 48 -2.76 6.09 16.68
N ASP A 49 -3.03 4.88 17.17
CA ASP A 49 -2.44 4.31 18.38
C ASP A 49 -0.92 4.12 18.26
N LEU A 50 -0.40 3.90 17.05
CA LEU A 50 1.04 3.83 16.80
C LEU A 50 1.74 5.20 16.85
N GLY A 51 0.98 6.31 16.82
CA GLY A 51 1.53 7.66 16.94
C GLY A 51 2.39 8.13 15.76
N GLU A 52 2.41 7.40 14.65
CA GLU A 52 3.29 7.66 13.50
C GLU A 52 2.84 8.85 12.64
N LEU A 53 1.58 9.29 12.80
CA LEU A 53 1.01 10.40 12.05
C LEU A 53 0.59 11.53 12.98
N THR A 54 0.98 12.76 12.62
CA THR A 54 0.51 13.98 13.30
C THR A 54 -1.00 14.17 13.17
N ARG A 55 -1.58 13.75 12.03
CA ARG A 55 -3.01 13.79 11.76
C ARG A 55 -3.41 12.55 10.98
N VAL A 56 -4.39 11.80 11.49
CA VAL A 56 -4.95 10.64 10.81
C VAL A 56 -6.15 11.09 9.97
N PRO A 57 -6.26 10.68 8.70
CA PRO A 57 -7.37 11.05 7.85
C PRO A 57 -8.70 10.45 8.34
N ASN A 58 -9.81 11.14 8.05
CA ASN A 58 -11.15 10.59 8.25
C ASN A 58 -11.62 9.76 7.03
N LEU A 59 -12.79 9.12 7.12
CA LEU A 59 -13.32 8.28 6.04
C LEU A 59 -13.48 9.03 4.72
N TRP A 60 -14.00 10.26 4.75
CA TRP A 60 -14.18 11.05 3.53
C TRP A 60 -12.84 11.35 2.85
N GLN A 61 -11.82 11.69 3.63
CA GLN A 61 -10.47 11.89 3.11
C GLN A 61 -9.87 10.61 2.51
N ILE A 62 -10.15 9.43 3.09
CA ILE A 62 -9.78 8.14 2.48
C ILE A 62 -10.55 7.87 1.19
N GLU A 63 -11.84 8.21 1.10
CA GLU A 63 -12.61 8.13 -0.14
C GLU A 63 -11.97 8.97 -1.26
N LEU A 64 -11.54 10.20 -0.95
CA LEU A 64 -10.80 11.05 -1.90
C LEU A 64 -9.46 10.43 -2.30
N GLY A 65 -8.75 9.79 -1.37
CA GLY A 65 -7.55 8.99 -1.64
C GLY A 65 -7.80 7.84 -2.60
N VAL A 66 -8.87 7.07 -2.39
CA VAL A 66 -9.28 5.98 -3.26
C VAL A 66 -9.65 6.50 -4.65
N ILE A 67 -10.37 7.62 -4.76
CA ILE A 67 -10.67 8.27 -6.04
C ILE A 67 -9.36 8.66 -6.78
N SER A 68 -8.37 9.20 -6.07
CA SER A 68 -7.06 9.53 -6.65
C SER A 68 -6.34 8.29 -7.18
N MET A 69 -6.38 7.16 -6.46
CA MET A 69 -5.83 5.89 -6.92
C MET A 69 -6.55 5.34 -8.16
N TRP A 70 -7.89 5.40 -8.19
CA TRP A 70 -8.67 5.06 -9.38
C TRP A 70 -8.25 5.90 -10.60
N HIS A 71 -8.10 7.22 -10.41
CA HIS A 71 -7.63 8.11 -11.45
C HIS A 71 -6.25 7.70 -11.96
N ARG A 72 -5.30 7.35 -11.09
CA ARG A 72 -3.98 6.84 -11.50
C ARG A 72 -4.11 5.56 -12.34
N VAL A 73 -4.93 4.60 -11.92
CA VAL A 73 -5.08 3.34 -12.67
C VAL A 73 -5.69 3.56 -14.05
N LEU A 74 -6.66 4.47 -14.19
CA LEU A 74 -7.34 4.74 -15.45
C LEU A 74 -6.51 5.61 -16.41
N PHE A 75 -5.82 6.64 -15.91
CA PHE A 75 -5.18 7.66 -16.74
C PHE A 75 -3.64 7.61 -16.75
N ARG A 76 -3.02 6.86 -15.83
CA ARG A 76 -1.56 6.64 -15.72
C ARG A 76 -1.24 5.15 -15.65
N SER A 77 -1.93 4.36 -16.47
CA SER A 77 -1.86 2.90 -16.45
C SER A 77 -0.48 2.33 -16.79
N ASP A 78 0.42 3.15 -17.35
CA ASP A 78 1.84 2.87 -17.63
C ASP A 78 2.75 2.99 -16.40
N THR A 79 2.19 3.35 -15.25
CA THR A 79 2.91 3.46 -13.96
C THR A 79 2.54 2.36 -12.97
N VAL A 80 1.73 1.38 -13.40
CA VAL A 80 1.18 0.33 -12.53
C VAL A 80 1.41 -1.05 -13.15
N GLY A 81 2.20 -1.89 -12.49
CA GLY A 81 2.43 -3.28 -12.90
C GLY A 81 3.29 -3.43 -14.15
N THR A 82 4.11 -2.43 -14.45
CA THR A 82 5.03 -2.35 -15.59
C THR A 82 6.43 -1.97 -15.12
N CYS A 83 7.46 -2.51 -15.75
CA CYS A 83 8.85 -2.12 -15.52
C CYS A 83 9.46 -1.58 -16.82
N LYS A 84 10.26 -0.51 -16.72
CA LYS A 84 11.05 0.01 -17.84
C LYS A 84 12.51 -0.41 -17.79
N ALA A 85 13.01 -0.78 -16.61
CA ALA A 85 14.41 -1.11 -16.38
C ALA A 85 14.70 -2.60 -16.60
N ASP A 86 13.81 -3.48 -16.15
CA ASP A 86 14.03 -4.92 -16.19
C ASP A 86 13.49 -5.58 -17.45
N ALA A 87 14.22 -6.58 -17.92
CA ALA A 87 13.76 -7.44 -18.99
C ALA A 87 12.63 -8.36 -18.52
N VAL A 88 11.72 -8.65 -19.45
CA VAL A 88 10.77 -9.76 -19.31
C VAL A 88 11.52 -11.09 -19.33
N ARG A 89 11.11 -12.03 -18.47
CA ARG A 89 11.70 -13.37 -18.37
C ARG A 89 11.69 -14.07 -19.73
N SER A 90 12.74 -14.82 -20.00
CA SER A 90 12.99 -15.40 -21.34
C SER A 90 12.04 -16.55 -21.71
N ASN A 91 11.33 -17.13 -20.74
CA ASN A 91 10.43 -18.26 -20.98
C ASN A 91 9.12 -17.84 -21.67
N TRP A 92 8.50 -18.78 -22.38
CA TRP A 92 7.30 -18.51 -23.17
C TRP A 92 6.10 -18.08 -22.31
N ARG A 93 6.00 -18.58 -21.08
CA ARG A 93 4.86 -18.30 -20.19
C ARG A 93 4.88 -16.85 -19.74
N ALA A 94 6.03 -16.35 -19.28
CA ALA A 94 6.20 -14.94 -18.91
C ALA A 94 5.99 -14.01 -20.11
N ARG A 95 6.51 -14.35 -21.29
CA ARG A 95 6.26 -13.58 -22.53
C ARG A 95 4.78 -13.50 -22.90
N ALA A 96 4.01 -14.58 -22.71
CA ALA A 96 2.57 -14.54 -22.90
C ALA A 96 1.89 -13.66 -21.83
N LEU A 97 2.30 -13.79 -20.57
CA LEU A 97 1.76 -13.03 -19.43
C LEU A 97 2.20 -11.56 -19.40
N GLU A 98 3.18 -11.15 -20.20
CA GLU A 98 3.46 -9.73 -20.44
C GLU A 98 2.22 -9.01 -20.98
N TRP A 99 1.41 -9.70 -21.78
CA TRP A 99 0.14 -9.18 -22.23
C TRP A 99 -0.88 -9.12 -21.08
N ARG A 100 -1.03 -7.91 -20.52
CA ARG A 100 -1.83 -7.63 -19.31
C ARG A 100 -3.26 -8.22 -19.32
N PRO A 101 -4.05 -8.15 -20.42
CA PRO A 101 -5.36 -8.77 -20.46
C PRO A 101 -5.35 -10.27 -20.21
N LEU A 102 -4.33 -10.99 -20.72
CA LEU A 102 -4.17 -12.43 -20.49
C LEU A 102 -3.71 -12.73 -19.06
N ARG A 103 -2.87 -11.87 -18.48
CA ARG A 103 -2.36 -12.01 -17.10
C ARG A 103 -3.43 -11.75 -16.04
N PHE A 104 -4.35 -10.83 -16.30
CA PHE A 104 -5.31 -10.35 -15.29
C PHE A 104 -6.15 -11.45 -14.61
N PRO A 105 -6.74 -12.44 -15.33
CA PRO A 105 -7.46 -13.53 -14.68
C PRO A 105 -6.62 -14.35 -13.69
N PHE A 106 -5.32 -14.50 -13.98
CA PHE A 106 -4.40 -15.21 -13.09
C PHE A 106 -4.05 -14.38 -11.86
N LEU A 107 -3.87 -13.07 -12.01
CA LEU A 107 -3.68 -12.16 -10.87
C LEU A 107 -4.89 -12.21 -9.91
N LEU A 108 -6.11 -12.23 -10.45
CA LEU A 108 -7.33 -12.38 -9.65
C LEU A 108 -7.37 -13.73 -8.92
N ARG A 109 -7.09 -14.83 -9.64
CA ARG A 109 -7.06 -16.18 -9.07
C ARG A 109 -6.03 -16.30 -7.94
N GLU A 110 -4.87 -15.68 -8.10
CA GLU A 110 -3.81 -15.65 -7.11
C GLU A 110 -4.03 -14.64 -5.99
N LYS A 111 -5.13 -13.89 -6.04
CA LYS A 111 -5.41 -12.76 -5.12
C LYS A 111 -4.27 -11.74 -5.10
N ALA A 112 -3.50 -11.68 -6.19
CA ALA A 112 -2.38 -10.78 -6.36
C ALA A 112 -2.82 -9.36 -6.74
N VAL A 113 -4.13 -9.11 -6.88
CA VAL A 113 -4.69 -7.76 -7.04
C VAL A 113 -5.97 -7.65 -6.21
N ALA A 114 -6.28 -6.44 -5.74
CA ALA A 114 -7.45 -6.13 -4.94
C ALA A 114 -8.30 -5.04 -5.61
N PRO A 115 -9.12 -5.40 -6.63
CA PRO A 115 -9.85 -4.40 -7.43
C PRO A 115 -10.94 -3.64 -6.64
N LEU A 116 -11.17 -3.98 -5.38
CA LEU A 116 -12.17 -3.34 -4.52
C LEU A 116 -11.56 -2.72 -3.26
N ASP A 117 -10.26 -2.92 -2.99
CA ASP A 117 -9.56 -2.28 -1.86
C ASP A 117 -8.28 -1.63 -2.38
N PHE A 118 -8.41 -0.43 -2.92
CA PHE A 118 -7.27 0.33 -3.44
C PHE A 118 -6.38 0.88 -2.33
N SER A 119 -6.95 1.11 -1.14
CA SER A 119 -6.20 1.67 0.00
C SER A 119 -5.30 0.64 0.70
N GLY A 120 -5.64 -0.65 0.62
CA GLY A 120 -5.02 -1.72 1.40
C GLY A 120 -5.46 -1.77 2.87
N LEU A 121 -6.22 -0.79 3.37
CA LEU A 121 -6.64 -0.69 4.78
C LEU A 121 -7.56 -1.83 5.24
N VAL A 122 -8.18 -2.56 4.31
CA VAL A 122 -9.06 -3.72 4.61
C VAL A 122 -8.34 -5.04 4.32
N SER A 123 -7.17 -5.00 3.69
CA SER A 123 -6.45 -6.18 3.25
C SER A 123 -5.82 -6.92 4.43
N SER A 124 -5.99 -8.25 4.45
CA SER A 124 -5.29 -9.08 5.43
C SER A 124 -3.81 -9.19 5.06
N PRO A 125 -2.91 -9.49 6.02
CA PRO A 125 -1.50 -9.70 5.75
C PRO A 125 -1.26 -10.76 4.66
N GLU A 126 -2.03 -11.85 4.66
CA GLU A 126 -1.92 -12.93 3.67
C GLU A 126 -2.27 -12.42 2.26
N ARG A 127 -3.22 -11.49 2.17
CA ARG A 127 -3.59 -10.84 0.91
C ARG A 127 -2.49 -9.91 0.42
N ILE A 128 -1.89 -9.11 1.31
CA ILE A 128 -0.77 -8.23 0.98
C ILE A 128 0.45 -9.05 0.53
N ILE A 129 0.76 -10.16 1.23
CA ILE A 129 1.84 -11.08 0.82
C ILE A 129 1.54 -11.69 -0.56
N SER A 130 0.31 -12.12 -0.82
CA SER A 130 -0.07 -12.64 -2.14
C SER A 130 0.07 -11.59 -3.24
N HIS A 131 -0.24 -10.32 -2.94
CA HIS A 131 -0.04 -9.18 -3.82
C HIS A 131 1.46 -8.97 -4.12
N LEU A 132 2.29 -8.84 -3.10
CA LEU A 132 3.74 -8.69 -3.22
C LEU A 132 4.38 -9.81 -4.04
N LEU A 133 3.95 -11.07 -3.87
CA LEU A 133 4.55 -12.19 -4.58
C LEU A 133 4.06 -12.36 -6.02
N GLY A 134 2.86 -11.86 -6.35
CA GLY A 134 2.19 -12.13 -7.62
C GLY A 134 2.06 -10.92 -8.56
N ALA A 135 2.15 -9.70 -8.05
CA ALA A 135 2.10 -8.47 -8.83
C ALA A 135 3.44 -7.75 -8.81
N HIS A 136 3.83 -7.18 -9.95
CA HIS A 136 5.06 -6.43 -10.07
C HIS A 136 4.91 -5.00 -9.52
N HIS A 137 5.91 -4.56 -8.76
CA HIS A 137 6.09 -3.20 -8.26
C HIS A 137 7.39 -2.65 -8.84
N ASP A 138 7.33 -1.44 -9.43
CA ASP A 138 8.50 -0.80 -10.03
C ASP A 138 9.26 0.02 -8.98
N GLY A 139 10.59 -0.03 -9.01
CA GLY A 139 11.43 0.67 -8.03
C GLY A 139 11.05 0.35 -6.58
N ALA A 140 10.82 1.39 -5.77
CA ALA A 140 10.48 1.24 -4.35
C ALA A 140 8.97 1.15 -4.07
N GLN A 141 8.12 0.93 -5.07
CA GLN A 141 6.66 0.93 -4.91
C GLN A 141 6.12 -0.14 -3.95
N PHE A 142 6.86 -1.23 -3.71
CA PHE A 142 6.47 -2.22 -2.70
C PHE A 142 6.54 -1.68 -1.26
N ALA A 143 7.21 -0.53 -1.02
CA ALA A 143 7.30 0.07 0.31
C ALA A 143 5.92 0.36 0.93
N TYR A 144 4.93 0.73 0.11
CA TYR A 144 3.55 0.90 0.54
C TYR A 144 3.00 -0.36 1.25
N ASP A 145 3.19 -1.53 0.62
CA ASP A 145 2.71 -2.80 1.16
C ASP A 145 3.52 -3.27 2.37
N LEU A 146 4.83 -2.99 2.39
CA LEU A 146 5.68 -3.26 3.54
C LEU A 146 5.23 -2.44 4.76
N GLU A 147 4.91 -1.17 4.58
CA GLU A 147 4.37 -0.30 5.63
C GLU A 147 3.02 -0.81 6.14
N LEU A 148 2.14 -1.29 5.26
CA LEU A 148 0.89 -1.95 5.67
C LEU A 148 1.14 -3.24 6.47
N LEU A 149 2.10 -4.06 6.05
CA LEU A 149 2.44 -5.30 6.76
C LEU A 149 3.01 -5.04 8.15
N ARG A 150 3.75 -3.95 8.34
CA ARG A 150 4.29 -3.53 9.65
C ARG A 150 3.20 -3.27 10.68
N LEU A 151 1.98 -2.92 10.26
CA LEU A 151 0.83 -2.74 11.16
C LEU A 151 0.35 -4.06 11.80
N THR A 152 0.81 -5.20 11.30
CA THR A 152 0.47 -6.52 11.84
C THR A 152 1.71 -7.19 12.43
N PRO A 153 1.70 -7.61 13.71
CA PRO A 153 2.80 -8.36 14.30
C PRO A 153 3.19 -9.57 13.44
N GLY A 154 4.48 -9.72 13.14
CA GLY A 154 4.98 -10.81 12.30
C GLY A 154 4.66 -10.67 10.80
N GLY A 155 4.13 -9.53 10.35
CA GLY A 155 3.71 -9.32 8.96
C GLY A 155 4.89 -9.34 7.99
N LEU A 156 5.96 -8.62 8.32
CA LEU A 156 7.17 -8.51 7.50
C LEU A 156 7.96 -9.83 7.48
N GLU A 157 8.06 -10.52 8.61
CA GLU A 157 8.74 -11.81 8.75
C GLU A 157 8.07 -12.86 7.86
N ARG A 158 6.73 -12.95 7.90
CA ARG A 158 5.97 -13.86 7.04
C ARG A 158 6.14 -13.54 5.55
N ALA A 159 6.19 -12.25 5.20
CA ALA A 159 6.46 -11.84 3.83
C ALA A 159 7.87 -12.23 3.38
N PHE A 160 8.85 -12.06 4.26
CA PHE A 160 10.24 -12.44 4.02
C PHE A 160 10.39 -13.95 3.82
N GLU A 161 9.83 -14.77 4.70
CA GLU A 161 9.85 -16.24 4.59
C GLU A 161 9.17 -16.72 3.29
N ALA A 162 8.03 -16.12 2.93
CA ALA A 162 7.33 -16.46 1.71
C ALA A 162 8.13 -16.05 0.45
N THR A 163 8.83 -14.91 0.50
CA THR A 163 9.70 -14.46 -0.59
C THR A 163 10.93 -15.35 -0.74
N LEU A 164 11.57 -15.74 0.37
CA LEU A 164 12.68 -16.71 0.39
C LEU A 164 12.27 -18.04 -0.25
N THR A 165 11.05 -18.50 -0.01
CA THR A 165 10.53 -19.71 -0.64
C THR A 165 10.46 -19.57 -2.18
N VAL A 166 10.14 -18.38 -2.69
CA VAL A 166 10.09 -18.13 -4.14
C VAL A 166 11.49 -18.01 -4.76
N THR A 167 12.45 -17.44 -4.04
CA THR A 167 13.82 -17.21 -4.54
C THR A 167 14.72 -18.43 -4.39
N GLN A 168 14.60 -19.18 -3.29
CA GLN A 168 15.53 -20.26 -2.94
C GLN A 168 15.03 -21.67 -3.27
N VAL A 169 13.70 -21.88 -3.32
CA VAL A 169 13.12 -23.20 -3.58
C VAL A 169 12.59 -23.28 -5.01
N ASP A 170 13.19 -24.14 -5.83
CA ASP A 170 12.70 -24.41 -7.19
C ASP A 170 11.48 -25.34 -7.19
N SER A 171 10.31 -24.77 -6.89
CA SER A 171 9.02 -25.47 -6.90
C SER A 171 8.15 -25.05 -8.09
N PRO A 172 7.15 -25.86 -8.49
CA PRO A 172 6.15 -25.44 -9.47
C PRO A 172 5.46 -24.11 -9.10
N ARG A 173 5.24 -23.88 -7.80
CA ARG A 173 4.65 -22.65 -7.27
C ARG A 173 5.59 -21.45 -7.41
N SER A 174 6.85 -21.61 -7.02
CA SER A 174 7.88 -20.55 -7.13
C SER A 174 8.08 -20.15 -8.59
N ARG A 175 8.21 -21.13 -9.50
CA ARG A 175 8.30 -20.87 -10.96
C ARG A 175 7.07 -20.14 -11.49
N TRP A 176 5.87 -20.52 -11.03
CA TRP A 176 4.63 -19.87 -11.43
C TRP A 176 4.57 -18.40 -10.99
N LEU A 177 4.87 -18.11 -9.73
CA LEU A 177 4.86 -16.74 -9.20
C LEU A 177 5.89 -15.86 -9.92
N ARG A 178 7.09 -16.39 -10.19
CA ARG A 178 8.12 -15.70 -10.98
C ARG A 178 7.64 -15.33 -12.38
N ASP A 179 6.98 -16.26 -13.07
CA ASP A 179 6.45 -16.01 -14.42
C ASP A 179 5.22 -15.10 -14.42
N LEU A 180 4.41 -15.14 -13.35
CA LEU A 180 3.25 -14.26 -13.20
C LEU A 180 3.64 -12.80 -13.01
N VAL A 181 4.72 -12.53 -12.29
CA VAL A 181 5.31 -11.19 -12.17
C VAL A 181 5.95 -10.72 -13.47
N VAL A 182 6.33 -11.64 -14.37
CA VAL A 182 6.86 -11.41 -15.72
C VAL A 182 8.29 -10.88 -15.77
N TYR A 183 8.72 -10.01 -14.86
CA TYR A 183 10.04 -9.36 -14.89
C TYR A 183 11.12 -10.14 -14.15
N GLU A 184 12.35 -10.09 -14.68
CA GLU A 184 13.54 -10.63 -14.03
C GLU A 184 13.92 -9.84 -12.77
N GLY A 185 14.57 -10.50 -11.80
CA GLY A 185 15.14 -9.86 -10.60
C GLY A 185 14.13 -9.32 -9.58
N TYR A 186 12.82 -9.36 -9.85
CA TYR A 186 11.81 -8.79 -8.97
C TYR A 186 11.81 -9.41 -7.56
N HIS A 187 11.72 -10.75 -7.48
CA HIS A 187 11.62 -11.43 -6.18
C HIS A 187 12.91 -11.32 -5.38
N GLU A 188 14.06 -11.25 -6.06
CA GLU A 188 15.36 -11.02 -5.44
C GLU A 188 15.45 -9.62 -4.81
N ARG A 189 14.96 -8.58 -5.49
CA ARG A 189 14.90 -7.22 -4.91
C ARG A 189 13.87 -7.10 -3.80
N LEU A 190 12.74 -7.80 -3.91
CA LEU A 190 11.76 -7.88 -2.83
C LEU A 190 12.36 -8.55 -1.58
N GLU A 191 13.15 -9.61 -1.77
CA GLU A 191 13.87 -10.28 -0.68
C GLU A 191 14.84 -9.32 0.03
N GLU A 192 15.63 -8.58 -0.75
CA GLU A 192 16.55 -7.57 -0.22
C GLU A 192 15.81 -6.48 0.55
N ALA A 193 14.76 -5.90 -0.03
CA ALA A 193 13.96 -4.87 0.63
C ALA A 193 13.30 -5.36 1.94
N LEU A 194 12.83 -6.60 1.98
CA LEU A 194 12.26 -7.19 3.19
C LEU A 194 13.34 -7.46 4.26
N ARG A 195 14.53 -7.88 3.85
CA ARG A 195 15.67 -8.04 4.76
C ARG A 195 16.07 -6.70 5.38
N ASP A 196 16.16 -5.67 4.57
CA ASP A 196 16.48 -4.31 5.02
C ASP A 196 15.39 -3.79 5.96
N ALA A 197 14.11 -3.99 5.60
CA ALA A 197 12.98 -3.61 6.43
C ALA A 197 12.98 -4.29 7.82
N LEU A 198 13.42 -5.54 7.90
CA LEU A 198 13.53 -6.29 9.16
C LEU A 198 14.74 -5.86 10.01
N THR A 199 15.81 -5.37 9.38
CA THR A 199 17.08 -5.05 10.05
C THR A 199 17.17 -3.58 10.42
N ASP A 200 16.94 -2.71 9.44
CA ASP A 200 17.15 -1.26 9.51
C ASP A 200 15.85 -0.45 9.44
N GLY A 201 14.74 -1.13 9.13
CA GLY A 201 13.45 -0.49 8.87
C GLY A 201 13.23 -0.17 7.39
N ILE A 202 12.01 0.26 7.05
CA ILE A 202 11.64 0.59 5.67
C ILE A 202 12.28 1.93 5.32
N SER A 203 13.23 1.91 4.38
CA SER A 203 13.92 3.10 3.89
C SER A 203 13.51 3.40 2.45
N LEU A 204 13.26 4.68 2.18
CA LEU A 204 12.90 5.19 0.86
C LEU A 204 13.88 6.29 0.45
N PRO A 205 14.18 6.44 -0.85
CA PRO A 205 14.87 7.62 -1.35
C PRO A 205 14.15 8.90 -0.89
N PRO A 206 14.86 9.96 -0.48
CA PRO A 206 14.25 11.18 0.06
C PRO A 206 13.19 11.80 -0.85
N GLU A 207 13.39 11.71 -2.17
CA GLU A 207 12.46 12.21 -3.18
C GLU A 207 11.16 11.38 -3.29
N GLN A 208 11.15 10.13 -2.82
CA GLN A 208 9.98 9.24 -2.82
C GLN A 208 9.32 9.12 -1.44
N ALA A 209 9.99 9.50 -0.35
CA ALA A 209 9.49 9.37 1.01
C ALA A 209 8.19 10.15 1.29
N ASN A 210 7.91 11.19 0.48
CA ASN A 210 6.67 11.97 0.53
C ASN A 210 5.75 11.72 -0.66
N ASP A 211 6.07 10.75 -1.52
CA ASP A 211 5.21 10.39 -2.64
C ASP A 211 4.07 9.47 -2.18
N PRO A 212 2.81 9.93 -2.18
CA PRO A 212 1.67 9.11 -1.80
C PRO A 212 1.36 7.98 -2.80
N ASP A 213 2.06 7.90 -3.94
CA ASP A 213 2.00 6.78 -4.90
C ASP A 213 2.96 5.64 -4.55
N VAL A 214 3.89 5.86 -3.61
CA VAL A 214 5.00 4.96 -3.25
C VAL A 214 4.98 4.54 -1.78
N ALA A 215 4.66 5.47 -0.87
CA ALA A 215 4.65 5.21 0.58
C ALA A 215 3.24 5.32 1.17
N PHE A 216 2.87 4.37 2.01
CA PHE A 216 1.56 4.34 2.66
C PHE A 216 1.40 5.47 3.69
N GLY A 217 2.43 5.77 4.46
CA GLY A 217 2.46 6.92 5.36
C GLY A 217 2.30 8.23 4.59
N ALA A 218 2.94 8.37 3.42
CA ALA A 218 2.76 9.55 2.57
C ALA A 218 1.32 9.64 2.01
N TYR A 219 0.73 8.51 1.62
CA TYR A 219 -0.68 8.42 1.23
C TYR A 219 -1.61 8.92 2.34
N LEU A 220 -1.45 8.45 3.57
CA LEU A 220 -2.28 8.89 4.69
C LEU A 220 -2.09 10.38 5.01
N ARG A 221 -0.85 10.89 4.98
CA ARG A 221 -0.57 12.32 5.14
C ARG A 221 -1.22 13.16 4.04
N TRP A 222 -1.20 12.68 2.79
CA TRP A 222 -1.86 13.33 1.67
C TRP A 222 -3.38 13.34 1.85
N CYS A 223 -3.98 12.22 2.26
CA CYS A 223 -5.42 12.14 2.57
C CYS A 223 -5.80 13.12 3.68
N ALA A 224 -5.01 13.19 4.75
CA ALA A 224 -5.28 14.07 5.90
C ALA A 224 -5.21 15.58 5.56
N LYS A 225 -4.61 15.94 4.42
CA LYS A 225 -4.58 17.31 3.88
C LYS A 225 -5.78 17.64 2.99
N GLN A 226 -6.55 16.64 2.56
CA GLN A 226 -7.73 16.86 1.74
C GLN A 226 -8.87 17.49 2.56
N PRO A 227 -9.88 18.12 1.91
CA PRO A 227 -11.09 18.56 2.59
C PRO A 227 -11.72 17.45 3.45
N ALA A 228 -12.15 17.78 4.66
CA ALA A 228 -12.60 16.82 5.66
C ALA A 228 -14.06 16.38 5.45
N THR A 229 -14.84 17.14 4.66
CA THR A 229 -16.26 16.89 4.43
C THR A 229 -16.66 17.08 2.96
N PRO A 230 -17.78 16.48 2.49
CA PRO A 230 -18.31 16.73 1.16
C PRO A 230 -18.57 18.22 0.86
N GLN A 231 -19.02 18.97 1.87
CA GLN A 231 -19.27 20.40 1.76
C GLN A 231 -17.98 21.18 1.53
N GLU A 232 -16.91 20.85 2.25
CA GLU A 232 -15.59 21.44 2.03
C GLU A 232 -15.01 21.06 0.67
N THR A 233 -15.17 19.80 0.23
CA THR A 233 -14.76 19.36 -1.11
C THR A 233 -15.47 20.15 -2.20
N TYR A 234 -16.79 20.33 -2.09
CA TYR A 234 -17.55 21.14 -3.03
C TYR A 234 -17.13 22.60 -3.03
N ALA A 235 -16.86 23.17 -1.84
CA ALA A 235 -16.38 24.54 -1.72
C ALA A 235 -15.00 24.71 -2.37
N ALA A 236 -14.05 23.79 -2.12
CA ALA A 236 -12.73 23.79 -2.73
C ALA A 236 -12.80 23.63 -4.25
N TRP A 237 -13.66 22.73 -4.75
CA TRP A 237 -13.89 22.53 -6.17
C TRP A 237 -14.40 23.81 -6.84
N ARG A 238 -15.40 24.49 -6.24
CA ARG A 238 -15.91 25.76 -6.77
C ARG A 238 -14.87 26.88 -6.82
N ARG A 239 -13.86 26.84 -5.94
CA ARG A 239 -12.74 27.79 -5.94
C ARG A 239 -11.59 27.37 -6.87
N GLY A 240 -11.64 26.18 -7.47
CA GLY A 240 -10.55 25.64 -8.28
C GLY A 240 -9.35 25.15 -7.46
N GLU A 241 -9.52 24.94 -6.16
CA GLU A 241 -8.47 24.53 -5.21
C GLU A 241 -8.46 23.01 -4.95
N LEU A 242 -9.39 22.27 -5.54
CA LEU A 242 -9.47 20.82 -5.35
C LEU A 242 -8.51 20.11 -6.31
N HIS A 243 -7.43 19.56 -5.76
CA HIS A 243 -6.42 18.82 -6.51
C HIS A 243 -6.45 17.32 -6.13
N LEU A 244 -7.31 16.56 -6.80
CA LEU A 244 -7.42 15.10 -6.59
C LEU A 244 -6.34 14.30 -7.33
N TRP A 245 -5.75 14.90 -8.36
CA TRP A 245 -4.71 14.28 -9.16
C TRP A 245 -3.36 14.92 -8.86
N ARG A 246 -2.34 14.07 -8.83
CA ARG A 246 -0.97 14.43 -8.47
C ARG A 246 -0.28 14.92 -9.74
N THR A 247 0.08 16.20 -9.81
CA THR A 247 0.99 16.74 -10.83
C THR A 247 2.39 16.22 -10.51
N THR A 248 2.90 15.31 -11.34
CA THR A 248 4.30 14.88 -11.26
C THR A 248 5.20 16.11 -11.41
N GLY A 249 5.90 16.50 -10.35
CA GLY A 249 6.91 17.57 -10.39
C GLY A 249 6.69 18.76 -9.45
N GLU A 250 5.60 18.82 -8.68
CA GLU A 250 5.51 19.82 -7.61
C GLU A 250 6.16 19.25 -6.34
N THR A 251 7.47 19.48 -6.23
CA THR A 251 8.17 19.49 -4.93
C THR A 251 7.44 20.46 -4.02
N VAL A 252 6.87 19.96 -2.92
CA VAL A 252 6.47 20.79 -1.77
C VAL A 252 7.71 21.24 -1.04
#